data_AF-K1RKL0-F1
#
_entry.id   AF-K1RKL0-F1
#
_cell.length_a   1.000
_cell.length_b   1.000
_cell.length_c   1.000
_cell.angle_alpha   90.00
_cell.angle_beta   90.00
_cell.angle_gamma   90.00
#
_symmetry.space_group_name_H-M   'P 1'
#
loop_
_entity.id
_entity.type
_entity.pdbx_description
1 polymer ?
#
loop_
_entity_poly.entity_id
_entity_poly.type
_entity_poly.pdbx_seq_one_letter_code
_entity_poly.pdbx_strand_id
1 'polypeptide(L)'
;VNGRAKNIAIYATSNRRHLVKESFADRDGDDVHIQDTMQELTSLSARFGLQITFSRPDKNLYSGIVVELAKKYGINMPEDKLIMKAEAHALRAGGRSPRTARQFIEYLAYKQDAEKE
;
A
#
# COMPACT_ATOMS: atom_id res chain seq x y z
N VAL A 1 -0.44 -31.42 7.60
CA VAL A 1 -1.32 -31.68 6.44
C VAL A 1 -1.00 -30.66 5.34
N ASN A 2 -0.07 -30.98 4.43
CA ASN A 2 0.28 -30.10 3.30
C ASN A 2 -0.52 -30.55 2.07
N GLY A 3 -1.80 -30.17 2.02
CA GLY A 3 -2.70 -30.47 0.92
C GLY A 3 -2.67 -29.36 -0.13
N ARG A 4 -1.83 -29.47 -1.15
CA ARG A 4 -1.98 -28.69 -2.39
C ARG A 4 -2.53 -29.63 -3.45
N ALA A 5 -3.86 -29.67 -3.59
CA ALA A 5 -4.47 -30.34 -4.74
C ALA A 5 -4.04 -29.64 -6.02
N LYS A 6 -3.81 -30.40 -7.10
CA LYS A 6 -3.23 -29.90 -8.36
C LYS A 6 -4.10 -28.87 -9.09
N ASN A 7 -5.36 -28.70 -8.67
CA ASN A 7 -6.38 -27.85 -9.28
C ASN A 7 -6.84 -26.70 -8.36
N ILE A 8 -6.05 -26.29 -7.37
CA ILE A 8 -6.36 -25.14 -6.50
C ILE A 8 -5.54 -23.93 -6.94
N ALA A 9 -6.21 -22.80 -7.17
CA ALA A 9 -5.60 -21.49 -7.38
C ALA A 9 -5.92 -20.56 -6.21
N ILE A 10 -4.92 -19.82 -5.73
CA ILE A 10 -5.08 -18.75 -4.73
C ILE A 10 -4.89 -17.43 -5.45
N TYR A 11 -5.87 -16.53 -5.36
CA TYR A 11 -5.82 -15.22 -5.98
C TYR A 11 -5.95 -14.13 -4.91
N ALA A 12 -5.16 -13.07 -5.04
CA ALA A 12 -5.22 -11.90 -4.17
C ALA A 12 -5.03 -10.66 -5.04
N THR A 13 -5.87 -9.65 -4.85
CA THR A 13 -5.79 -8.39 -5.59
C THR A 13 -6.14 -7.22 -4.69
N SER A 14 -5.39 -6.13 -4.83
CA SER A 14 -5.65 -4.85 -4.16
C SER A 14 -6.53 -3.92 -5.01
N ASN A 15 -6.76 -4.25 -6.29
CA ASN A 15 -7.51 -3.42 -7.22
C ASN A 15 -8.49 -4.29 -8.03
N ARG A 16 -9.78 -4.04 -7.77
CA ARG A 16 -10.89 -4.78 -8.38
C ARG A 16 -10.93 -4.64 -9.90
N ARG A 17 -10.46 -3.51 -10.46
CA ARG A 17 -10.47 -3.26 -11.91
C ARG A 17 -9.54 -4.17 -12.71
N HIS A 18 -8.48 -4.71 -12.11
CA HIS A 18 -7.51 -5.55 -12.84
C HIS A 18 -7.86 -7.04 -12.83
N LEU A 19 -9.02 -7.42 -12.30
CA LEU A 19 -9.47 -8.82 -12.27
C LEU A 19 -9.95 -9.33 -13.63
N VAL A 20 -10.43 -8.44 -14.50
CA VAL A 20 -10.79 -8.77 -15.88
C VAL A 20 -9.67 -8.26 -16.77
N LYS A 21 -9.12 -9.16 -17.59
CA LYS A 21 -8.19 -8.78 -18.65
C LYS A 21 -9.01 -8.05 -19.72
N GLU A 22 -8.91 -6.74 -19.79
CA GLU A 22 -9.38 -6.00 -20.96
C GLU A 22 -8.53 -6.43 -22.17
N SER A 23 -9.15 -7.04 -23.18
CA SER A 23 -8.53 -7.23 -24.48
C SER A 23 -8.65 -5.93 -25.28
N PHE A 24 -7.65 -5.60 -26.08
CA PHE A 24 -7.72 -4.43 -26.97
C PHE A 24 -8.89 -4.51 -27.97
N ALA A 25 -9.38 -5.72 -28.28
CA ALA A 25 -10.56 -5.91 -29.11
C ALA A 25 -11.88 -5.51 -28.42
N ASP A 26 -11.94 -5.52 -27.09
CA ASP A 26 -13.14 -5.12 -26.33
C ASP A 26 -13.29 -3.59 -26.22
N ARG A 27 -12.21 -2.84 -26.52
CA ARG A 27 -12.20 -1.37 -26.49
C ARG A 27 -12.70 -0.72 -27.78
N ASP A 28 -12.86 -1.50 -28.86
CA ASP A 28 -13.47 -1.05 -30.12
C ASP A 28 -15.01 -1.22 -30.12
N GLY A 29 -15.61 -1.67 -29.00
CA GLY A 29 -17.05 -1.86 -28.83
C GLY A 29 -17.77 -0.69 -28.13
N ASP A 30 -19.08 -0.57 -28.39
CA ASP A 30 -19.99 0.45 -27.82
C ASP A 30 -20.01 0.47 -26.27
N ASP A 31 -20.47 1.58 -25.68
CA ASP A 31 -20.62 1.83 -24.23
C ASP A 31 -21.30 0.69 -23.44
N VAL A 32 -22.15 -0.10 -24.12
CA VAL A 32 -22.84 -1.28 -23.57
C VAL A 32 -21.84 -2.36 -23.11
N HIS A 33 -20.79 -2.62 -23.89
CA HIS A 33 -19.77 -3.62 -23.54
C HIS A 33 -18.95 -3.22 -22.31
N ILE A 34 -18.77 -1.91 -22.08
CA ILE A 34 -18.07 -1.39 -20.90
C ILE A 34 -18.90 -1.63 -19.63
N GLN A 35 -20.22 -1.42 -19.71
CA GLN A 35 -21.14 -1.69 -18.60
C GLN A 35 -21.18 -3.17 -18.24
N ASP A 36 -21.31 -4.06 -19.24
CA ASP A 36 -21.31 -5.51 -19.02
C ASP A 36 -20.00 -5.98 -18.37
N THR A 37 -18.85 -5.48 -18.84
CA THR A 37 -17.54 -5.78 -18.27
C THR A 37 -17.44 -5.35 -16.80
N MET A 38 -17.96 -4.16 -16.47
CA MET A 38 -18.01 -3.66 -15.08
C MET A 38 -18.93 -4.50 -14.19
N GLN A 39 -20.04 -5.00 -14.73
CA GLN A 39 -21.00 -5.82 -14.01
C GLN A 39 -20.45 -7.23 -13.74
N GLU A 40 -19.74 -7.82 -14.71
CA GLU A 40 -18.97 -9.06 -14.53
C GLU A 40 -17.83 -8.89 -13.51
N LEU A 41 -17.05 -7.82 -13.59
CA LEU A 41 -16.02 -7.46 -12.61
C LEU A 41 -16.59 -7.38 -11.19
N THR A 42 -17.75 -6.74 -11.05
CA THR A 42 -18.45 -6.60 -9.77
C THR A 42 -18.88 -7.97 -9.24
N SER A 43 -19.47 -8.81 -10.10
CA SER A 43 -19.89 -10.18 -9.78
C SER A 43 -18.71 -11.08 -9.38
N LEU A 44 -17.58 -11.02 -10.10
CA LEU A 44 -16.38 -11.79 -9.79
C LEU A 44 -15.73 -11.29 -8.49
N SER A 45 -15.66 -9.97 -8.28
CA SER A 45 -15.10 -9.40 -7.05
C SER A 45 -15.91 -9.78 -5.81
N ALA A 46 -17.24 -9.90 -5.94
CA ALA A 46 -18.13 -10.35 -4.86
C ALA A 46 -17.89 -11.81 -4.46
N ARG A 47 -17.24 -12.62 -5.31
CA ARG A 47 -16.87 -14.01 -5.01
C ARG A 47 -15.58 -14.13 -4.20
N PHE A 48 -14.83 -13.05 -4.00
CA PHE A 48 -13.72 -13.04 -3.06
C PHE A 48 -14.27 -12.99 -1.63
N GLY A 49 -14.29 -14.15 -0.97
CA GLY A 49 -14.86 -14.28 0.38
C GLY A 49 -14.09 -13.60 1.50
N LEU A 50 -12.90 -13.04 1.23
CA LEU A 50 -12.08 -12.34 2.22
C LEU A 50 -11.67 -10.96 1.69
N GLN A 51 -12.01 -9.92 2.45
CA GLN A 51 -11.55 -8.56 2.23
C GLN A 51 -10.58 -8.15 3.34
N ILE A 52 -9.37 -7.74 2.95
CA ILE A 52 -8.38 -7.17 3.86
C ILE A 52 -8.42 -5.65 3.71
N THR A 53 -8.75 -4.95 4.78
CA THR A 53 -8.85 -3.48 4.78
C THR A 53 -7.63 -2.88 5.48
N PHE A 54 -7.04 -1.86 4.86
CA PHE A 54 -5.97 -1.06 5.43
C PHE A 54 -6.55 0.27 5.92
N SER A 55 -6.58 0.46 7.24
CA SER A 55 -6.98 1.71 7.85
C SER A 55 -5.78 2.67 7.98
N ARG A 56 -6.08 3.96 8.12
CA ARG A 56 -5.04 4.93 8.47
C ARG A 56 -4.54 4.62 9.89
N PRO A 57 -3.22 4.49 10.10
CA PRO A 57 -2.68 4.31 11.44
C PRO A 57 -3.01 5.52 12.32
N ASP A 58 -3.34 5.24 13.58
CA ASP A 58 -3.39 6.27 14.61
C ASP A 58 -1.98 6.79 14.94
N LYS A 59 -1.90 7.74 15.87
CA LYS A 59 -0.62 8.33 16.27
C LYS A 59 0.36 7.28 16.81
N ASN A 60 -0.10 6.39 17.68
CA ASN A 60 0.77 5.43 18.36
C ASN A 60 1.34 4.42 17.38
N LEU A 61 0.48 3.87 16.50
CA LEU A 61 0.90 2.95 15.46
C LEU A 61 1.84 3.63 14.46
N TYR A 62 1.54 4.87 14.06
CA TYR A 62 2.40 5.65 13.17
C TYR A 62 3.78 5.90 13.79
N SER A 63 3.85 6.31 15.06
CA SER A 63 5.11 6.49 15.79
C SER A 63 5.90 5.19 15.86
N GLY A 64 5.25 4.06 16.17
CA GLY A 64 5.90 2.74 16.17
C GLY A 64 6.51 2.37 14.82
N ILE A 65 5.77 2.62 13.72
CA ILE A 65 6.27 2.39 12.36
C ILE A 65 7.51 3.25 12.07
N VAL A 66 7.48 4.53 12.44
CA VAL A 66 8.59 5.48 12.22
C VAL A 66 9.84 5.03 12.98
N VAL A 67 9.70 4.65 14.25
CA VAL A 67 10.82 4.20 15.09
C VAL A 67 11.43 2.91 14.54
N GLU A 68 10.60 1.95 14.14
CA GLU A 68 11.08 0.68 13.60
C GLU A 68 11.79 0.87 12.25
N LEU A 69 11.27 1.74 11.39
CA LEU A 69 11.93 2.10 10.14
C LEU A 69 13.25 2.84 10.39
N ALA A 70 13.29 3.79 11.33
CA ALA A 70 14.52 4.49 11.68
C ALA A 70 15.63 3.54 12.15
N LYS A 71 15.27 2.54 12.98
CA LYS A 71 16.20 1.48 13.39
C LYS A 71 16.73 0.69 12.19
N LYS A 72 15.85 0.28 11.28
CA LYS A 72 16.22 -0.47 10.06
C LYS A 72 17.15 0.29 9.13
N TYR A 73 16.98 1.61 9.04
CA TYR A 73 17.81 2.49 8.20
C TYR A 73 19.02 3.08 8.93
N GLY A 74 19.23 2.74 10.22
CA GLY A 74 20.37 3.24 11.00
C GLY A 74 20.35 4.77 11.18
N ILE A 75 19.16 5.37 11.32
CA ILE A 75 19.02 6.81 11.52
C ILE A 75 19.43 7.17 12.94
N ASN A 76 20.45 8.02 13.07
CA ASN A 76 20.92 8.48 14.38
C ASN A 76 20.20 9.78 14.79
N MET A 77 18.99 9.64 15.33
CA MET A 77 18.19 10.77 15.84
C MET A 77 17.45 10.39 17.12
N PRO A 78 17.38 11.27 18.14
CA PRO A 78 16.55 11.04 19.31
C PRO A 78 15.09 10.78 18.95
N GLU A 79 14.48 9.78 19.58
CA GLU A 79 13.15 9.29 19.25
C GLU A 79 12.07 10.38 19.29
N ASP A 80 12.05 11.21 20.33
CA ASP A 80 11.09 12.32 20.45
C ASP A 80 11.17 13.29 19.26
N LYS A 81 12.40 13.63 18.86
CA LYS A 81 12.65 14.53 17.73
C LYS A 81 12.29 13.88 16.40
N LEU A 82 12.55 12.58 16.26
CA LEU A 82 12.20 11.78 15.09
C LEU A 82 10.67 11.76 14.91
N ILE A 83 9.93 11.41 15.97
CA ILE A 83 8.47 11.34 15.95
C ILE A 83 7.87 12.71 15.64
N MET A 84 8.35 13.77 16.29
CA MET A 84 7.88 15.14 16.04
C MET A 84 8.05 15.55 14.57
N LYS A 85 9.22 15.27 13.98
CA LYS A 85 9.49 15.59 12.58
C LYS A 85 8.67 14.71 11.62
N ALA A 86 8.47 13.44 11.95
CA ALA A 86 7.65 12.53 11.17
C ALA A 86 6.18 12.97 11.17
N GLU A 87 5.63 13.37 12.31
CA GLU A 87 4.28 13.94 12.41
C GLU A 87 4.13 15.20 11.56
N ALA A 88 5.09 16.11 11.61
CA ALA A 88 5.09 17.29 10.76
C ALA A 88 5.16 16.93 9.26
N HIS A 89 5.92 15.89 8.90
CA HIS A 89 5.99 15.38 7.53
C HIS A 89 4.66 14.74 7.09
N ALA A 90 4.05 13.92 7.95
CA ALA A 90 2.75 13.30 7.71
C ALA A 90 1.66 14.34 7.47
N LEU A 91 1.61 15.41 8.27
CA LEU A 91 0.65 16.51 8.09
C LEU A 91 0.77 17.17 6.71
N ARG A 92 1.99 17.38 6.21
CA ARG A 92 2.23 17.94 4.87
C ARG A 92 1.92 16.94 3.74
N ALA A 93 2.10 15.66 4.00
CA ALA A 93 1.97 14.59 3.00
C ALA A 93 0.58 13.93 2.94
N GLY A 94 -0.44 14.56 3.54
CA GLY A 94 -1.83 14.08 3.47
C GLY A 94 -2.23 13.07 4.57
N GLY A 95 -1.45 12.99 5.64
CA GLY A 95 -1.77 12.27 6.87
C GLY A 95 -0.82 11.11 7.21
N ARG A 96 -1.16 10.44 8.32
CA ARG A 96 -0.43 9.27 8.82
C ARG A 96 -0.67 8.08 7.89
N SER A 97 0.41 7.55 7.32
CA SER A 97 0.39 6.32 6.54
C SER A 97 1.76 5.64 6.60
N PRO A 98 1.84 4.31 6.40
CA PRO A 98 3.12 3.62 6.30
C PRO A 98 4.00 4.19 5.17
N ARG A 99 3.37 4.62 4.07
CA ARG A 99 4.07 5.24 2.93
C ARG A 99 4.75 6.55 3.34
N THR A 100 4.03 7.44 4.03
CA THR A 100 4.56 8.73 4.46
C THR A 100 5.65 8.57 5.53
N ALA A 101 5.51 7.60 6.43
CA ALA A 101 6.58 7.22 7.35
C ALA A 101 7.86 6.77 6.60
N ARG A 102 7.72 5.88 5.62
CA ARG A 102 8.87 5.38 4.84
C ARG A 102 9.56 6.51 4.05
N GLN A 103 8.78 7.35 3.36
CA GLN A 103 9.33 8.49 2.61
C GLN A 103 10.12 9.44 3.51
N PHE A 104 9.64 9.70 4.73
CA PHE A 104 10.35 10.52 5.70
C PHE A 104 11.69 9.89 6.12
N ILE A 105 11.70 8.59 6.40
CA ILE A 105 12.92 7.87 6.81
C ILE A 105 13.93 7.77 5.65
N GLU A 106 13.48 7.46 4.44
CA GLU A 106 14.32 7.43 3.24
C GLU A 106 14.98 8.80 2.99
N TYR A 107 14.24 9.89 3.20
CA TYR A 107 14.78 11.24 3.13
C TYR A 107 15.85 11.53 4.20
N LEU A 108 15.64 11.07 5.44
CA LEU A 108 16.65 11.20 6.50
C LEU A 108 17.90 10.36 6.21
N ALA A 109 17.73 9.14 5.69
CA ALA A 109 18.84 8.27 5.30
C ALA A 109 19.69 8.94 4.23
N TYR A 110 19.06 9.45 3.17
CA TYR A 110 19.74 10.20 2.11
C TYR A 110 20.55 11.38 2.66
N LYS A 111 19.97 12.17 3.59
CA LYS A 111 20.69 13.28 4.21
C LYS A 111 21.88 12.85 5.05
N GLN A 112 21.73 11.77 5.82
CA GLN A 112 22.79 11.25 6.67
C GLN A 112 23.97 10.72 5.85
N ASP A 113 23.70 10.15 4.68
CA ASP A 113 24.75 9.67 3.77
C ASP A 113 25.47 10.84 3.08
N ALA A 114 24.74 11.88 2.67
CA ALA A 114 25.32 13.10 2.11
C ALA A 114 26.20 13.91 3.10
N GLU A 115 26.00 13.73 4.41
CA GLU A 115 26.82 14.36 5.46
C GLU A 115 28.11 13.57 5.78
N LYS A 116 28.26 12.34 5.23
CA LYS A 116 29.44 11.49 5.43
C LYS A 116 30.47 11.56 4.30
N GLU A 117 30.08 12.07 3.12
CA GLU A 117 30.98 12.41 2.00
C GLU A 117 31.60 13.80 2.20
#